data_AF-A0A7Y4JUV6-F1
#
_entry.id   AF-A0A7Y4JUV6-F1
#
_cell.length_a   1.000
_cell.length_b   1.000
_cell.length_c   1.000
_cell.angle_alpha   90.00
_cell.angle_beta   90.00
_cell.angle_gamma   90.00
#
_symmetry.space_group_name_H-M   'P 1'
#
loop_
_entity.id
_entity.type
_entity.pdbx_description
1 polymer ?
#
loop_
_entity_poly.entity_id
_entity_poly.type
_entity_poly.pdbx_seq_one_letter_code
_entity_poly.pdbx_strand_id
1 'polypeptide(L)'
;MEDIAREKAQRAPSRAGSGAAKAAPARAPAARRAPAPAPIEEEDDSGDAVADPWSREARELESPRSPIDDPEVLLDDARSFLRELEGGDRIAFWGATLVVLSCFIPWKETAADGDFLGLISLGFISFLFAIATMVFVGLRARQVMTWVNPMLPWGAQMVCSVVTLVWSLVFLKLSSDTTLVPSPLGNSEMMNSSPSIGCFLGILGGVIAVLGGLMGLKRQQE
;
A
#
# COMPACT_ATOMS: atom_id res chain seq x y z
N MET A 1 37.56 16.13 33.83
CA MET A 1 36.27 15.50 33.44
C MET A 1 36.60 14.27 32.62
N GLU A 2 37.10 13.22 33.28
CA GLU A 2 37.80 12.09 32.66
C GLU A 2 37.19 10.73 33.04
N ASP A 3 35.96 10.70 33.58
CA ASP A 3 35.42 9.52 34.26
C ASP A 3 34.25 8.80 33.55
N ILE A 4 34.00 9.04 32.26
CA ILE A 4 32.92 8.34 31.51
C ILE A 4 33.46 7.42 30.39
N ALA A 5 34.78 7.32 30.24
CA ALA A 5 35.42 6.54 29.17
C ALA A 5 35.93 5.14 29.60
N ARG A 6 35.63 4.65 30.81
CA ARG A 6 36.25 3.41 31.35
C ARG A 6 35.32 2.23 31.65
N GLU A 7 34.01 2.33 31.45
CA GLU A 7 33.08 1.28 31.92
C GLU A 7 32.57 0.30 30.83
N LYS A 8 32.90 0.47 29.55
CA LYS A 8 32.36 -0.42 28.48
C LYS A 8 33.37 -1.31 27.76
N ALA A 9 34.58 -1.44 28.28
CA ALA A 9 35.59 -2.34 27.74
C ALA A 9 36.09 -3.32 28.80
N GLN A 10 35.29 -4.33 29.15
CA GLN A 10 35.81 -5.56 29.76
C GLN A 10 34.85 -6.76 29.61
N ARG A 11 35.38 -7.78 28.89
CA ARG A 11 34.98 -9.20 28.78
C ARG A 11 34.05 -9.66 27.63
N ALA A 12 34.70 -10.20 26.60
CA ALA A 12 34.33 -11.41 25.83
C ALA A 12 35.08 -12.65 26.44
N PRO A 13 35.09 -13.90 25.89
CA PRO A 13 34.11 -14.75 25.15
C PRO A 13 34.06 -16.26 25.62
N SER A 14 33.19 -17.09 25.01
CA SER A 14 33.17 -18.60 24.93
C SER A 14 32.79 -19.39 26.23
N ARG A 15 32.14 -20.57 26.24
CA ARG A 15 32.33 -21.85 25.50
C ARG A 15 31.17 -22.86 25.74
N ALA A 16 31.14 -23.95 24.95
CA ALA A 16 30.17 -25.07 24.91
C ALA A 16 30.45 -26.29 25.82
N GLY A 17 29.48 -27.22 25.94
CA GLY A 17 29.62 -28.65 26.34
C GLY A 17 28.61 -29.12 27.42
N SER A 18 27.59 -29.96 27.15
CA SER A 18 27.52 -31.43 26.92
C SER A 18 27.42 -32.31 28.18
N GLY A 19 26.38 -33.15 28.27
CA GLY A 19 26.21 -34.23 29.25
C GLY A 19 24.89 -35.01 29.02
N ALA A 20 24.93 -36.34 29.03
CA ALA A 20 24.10 -37.23 28.22
C ALA A 20 23.16 -38.20 28.98
N ALA A 21 22.22 -38.78 28.22
CA ALA A 21 21.59 -40.12 28.30
C ALA A 21 20.55 -40.47 29.40
N LYS A 22 19.34 -40.94 29.01
CA LYS A 22 18.99 -42.38 28.83
C LYS A 22 17.57 -42.57 28.26
N ALA A 23 17.37 -43.71 27.60
CA ALA A 23 16.25 -44.10 26.73
C ALA A 23 14.96 -44.59 27.44
N ALA A 24 13.90 -44.68 26.62
CA ALA A 24 12.49 -45.01 26.89
C ALA A 24 12.16 -46.42 27.43
N PRO A 25 10.89 -46.64 27.81
CA PRO A 25 10.20 -47.86 27.38
C PRO A 25 8.82 -47.62 26.76
N ALA A 26 8.27 -48.69 26.19
CA ALA A 26 7.27 -48.74 25.14
C ALA A 26 5.82 -49.07 25.58
N ARG A 27 4.90 -48.64 24.72
CA ARG A 27 3.49 -48.98 24.39
C ARG A 27 2.75 -50.17 25.07
N ALA A 28 1.47 -49.88 25.44
CA ALA A 28 0.18 -50.60 25.20
C ALA A 28 -0.70 -50.77 26.47
N PRO A 29 -2.05 -51.00 26.43
CA PRO A 29 -3.06 -50.84 25.37
C PRO A 29 -4.25 -49.91 25.80
N ALA A 30 -5.23 -49.75 24.90
CA ALA A 30 -6.42 -48.91 25.05
C ALA A 30 -7.43 -49.38 26.14
N ALA A 31 -8.02 -48.43 26.87
CA ALA A 31 -9.21 -48.65 27.68
C ALA A 31 -10.48 -48.32 26.89
N ARG A 32 -11.46 -49.22 26.95
CA ARG A 32 -12.70 -49.22 26.17
C ARG A 32 -13.82 -48.51 26.95
N ARG A 33 -14.27 -47.37 26.41
CA ARG A 33 -15.64 -46.81 26.31
C ARG A 33 -16.52 -46.64 27.58
N ALA A 34 -17.08 -45.43 27.71
CA ALA A 34 -18.45 -45.22 28.20
C ALA A 34 -19.22 -44.35 27.16
N PRO A 35 -20.53 -44.61 26.92
CA PRO A 35 -21.34 -43.87 25.95
C PRO A 35 -21.64 -42.43 26.42
N ALA A 36 -21.86 -41.54 25.45
CA ALA A 36 -22.24 -40.15 25.67
C ALA A 36 -23.53 -40.02 26.50
N PRO A 37 -23.63 -39.06 27.43
CA PRO A 37 -24.92 -38.70 28.00
C PRO A 37 -25.82 -38.13 26.90
N ALA A 38 -27.05 -38.65 26.84
CA ALA A 38 -28.14 -38.12 26.01
C ALA A 38 -28.49 -36.69 26.46
N PRO A 39 -29.15 -35.89 25.60
CA PRO A 39 -29.44 -34.49 25.88
C PRO A 39 -30.40 -34.40 27.06
N ILE A 40 -30.04 -33.60 28.06
CA ILE A 40 -31.01 -33.14 29.04
C ILE A 40 -31.80 -32.05 28.32
N GLU A 41 -33.01 -32.39 27.89
CA GLU A 41 -34.06 -31.40 27.66
C GLU A 41 -34.44 -30.87 29.04
N GLU A 42 -33.89 -29.71 29.40
CA GLU A 42 -34.44 -28.89 30.48
C GLU A 42 -34.92 -27.57 29.88
N GLU A 43 -36.23 -27.41 30.05
CA GLU A 43 -37.10 -26.33 29.67
C GLU A 43 -36.53 -24.94 30.01
N ASP A 44 -36.60 -24.07 29.01
CA ASP A 44 -37.09 -22.68 29.10
C ASP A 44 -37.03 -22.05 30.51
N ASP A 45 -35.86 -21.51 30.88
CA ASP A 45 -35.78 -20.44 31.87
C ASP A 45 -35.18 -19.19 31.21
N SER A 46 -36.09 -18.32 30.83
CA SER A 46 -35.85 -16.95 30.40
C SER A 46 -35.05 -16.18 31.47
N GLY A 47 -33.79 -15.90 31.21
CA GLY A 47 -32.98 -15.05 32.08
C GLY A 47 -31.68 -14.59 31.44
N ASP A 48 -31.75 -13.50 30.66
CA ASP A 48 -30.67 -12.54 30.36
C ASP A 48 -29.22 -13.06 30.41
N ALA A 49 -28.92 -14.12 29.66
CA ALA A 49 -27.56 -14.35 29.20
C ALA A 49 -27.31 -13.30 28.11
N VAL A 50 -26.70 -12.17 28.51
CA VAL A 50 -26.18 -11.15 27.60
C VAL A 50 -25.43 -11.88 26.49
N ALA A 51 -26.09 -12.00 25.32
CA ALA A 51 -25.50 -12.61 24.15
C ALA A 51 -24.17 -11.91 23.93
N ASP A 52 -23.07 -12.66 23.98
CA ASP A 52 -21.75 -12.08 23.76
C ASP A 52 -21.78 -11.42 22.38
N PRO A 53 -21.66 -10.07 22.30
CA PRO A 53 -21.75 -9.36 21.02
C PRO A 53 -20.60 -9.72 20.07
N TRP A 54 -19.63 -10.52 20.53
CA TRP A 54 -18.51 -11.04 19.75
C TRP A 54 -18.68 -12.51 19.34
N SER A 55 -19.78 -13.17 19.72
CA SER A 55 -20.05 -14.54 19.33
C SER A 55 -20.25 -14.66 17.81
N ARG A 56 -19.75 -15.77 17.25
CA ARG A 56 -19.83 -16.05 15.81
C ARG A 56 -21.28 -16.20 15.35
N GLU A 57 -22.14 -16.75 16.21
CA GLU A 57 -23.57 -16.89 15.91
C GLU A 57 -24.29 -15.53 15.89
N ALA A 58 -23.92 -14.57 16.75
CA ALA A 58 -24.49 -13.21 16.73
C ALA A 58 -24.14 -12.46 15.43
N ARG A 59 -22.91 -12.63 14.90
CA ARG A 59 -22.51 -12.05 13.60
C ARG A 59 -23.28 -12.63 12.41
N GLU A 60 -23.62 -13.91 12.46
CA GLU A 60 -24.36 -14.59 11.39
C GLU A 60 -25.86 -14.26 11.41
N LEU A 61 -26.42 -14.02 12.60
CA LEU A 61 -27.84 -13.67 12.77
C LEU A 61 -28.16 -12.18 12.52
N GLU A 62 -27.20 -11.27 12.67
CA GLU A 62 -27.42 -9.82 12.59
C GLU A 62 -27.16 -9.19 11.21
N SER A 63 -26.83 -9.97 10.17
CA SER A 63 -26.50 -9.40 8.85
C SER A 63 -27.44 -9.83 7.72
N PRO A 64 -28.64 -9.22 7.60
CA PRO A 64 -29.30 -9.09 6.30
C PRO A 64 -28.77 -7.91 5.48
N ARG A 65 -27.85 -7.08 6.00
CA ARG A 65 -27.43 -5.82 5.32
C ARG A 65 -26.24 -5.07 5.95
N SER A 66 -25.21 -5.75 6.46
CA SER A 66 -23.97 -5.02 6.79
C SER A 66 -23.30 -4.53 5.50
N PRO A 67 -23.05 -3.23 5.31
CA PRO A 67 -22.28 -2.69 4.18
C PRO A 67 -20.78 -3.00 4.25
N ILE A 68 -20.36 -3.76 5.26
CA ILE A 68 -18.98 -4.16 5.46
C ILE A 68 -18.79 -5.44 4.65
N ASP A 69 -18.46 -5.28 3.37
CA ASP A 69 -18.04 -6.39 2.52
C ASP A 69 -16.84 -7.10 3.16
N ASP A 70 -16.88 -8.43 3.16
CA ASP A 70 -15.78 -9.25 3.67
C ASP A 70 -14.47 -8.88 2.94
N PRO A 71 -13.33 -8.76 3.65
CA PRO A 71 -12.07 -8.33 3.05
C PRO A 71 -11.60 -9.28 1.94
N GLU A 72 -11.98 -10.56 2.02
CA GLU A 72 -11.70 -11.55 0.98
C GLU A 72 -12.43 -11.24 -0.32
N VAL A 73 -13.69 -10.78 -0.23
CA VAL A 73 -14.50 -10.38 -1.39
C VAL A 73 -13.90 -9.16 -2.06
N LEU A 74 -13.43 -8.17 -1.29
CA LEU A 74 -12.75 -6.99 -1.83
C LEU A 74 -11.43 -7.33 -2.53
N LEU A 75 -10.66 -8.28 -1.98
CA LEU A 75 -9.42 -8.74 -2.60
C LEU A 75 -9.66 -9.53 -3.88
N ASP A 76 -10.69 -10.36 -3.91
CA ASP A 76 -11.07 -11.10 -5.11
C ASP A 76 -11.62 -10.16 -6.21
N ASP A 77 -12.38 -9.12 -5.84
CA ASP A 77 -12.84 -8.08 -6.76
C ASP A 77 -11.69 -7.21 -7.29
N ALA A 78 -10.69 -6.91 -6.45
CA ALA A 78 -9.48 -6.22 -6.90
C ALA A 78 -8.65 -7.10 -7.86
N ARG A 79 -8.58 -8.41 -7.60
CA ARG A 79 -7.86 -9.36 -8.46
C ARG A 79 -8.58 -9.59 -9.78
N SER A 80 -9.90 -9.69 -9.79
CA SER A 80 -10.71 -9.80 -11.02
C SER A 80 -10.53 -8.54 -11.87
N PHE A 81 -10.65 -7.36 -11.25
CA PHE A 81 -10.40 -6.08 -11.89
C PHE A 81 -9.02 -6.03 -12.58
N LEU A 82 -7.94 -6.37 -11.86
CA LEU A 82 -6.59 -6.38 -12.43
C LEU A 82 -6.41 -7.39 -13.58
N ARG A 83 -7.20 -8.45 -13.63
CA ARG A 83 -7.21 -9.42 -14.74
C ARG A 83 -7.98 -8.89 -15.96
N GLU A 84 -9.04 -8.13 -15.73
CA GLU A 84 -9.84 -7.50 -16.79
C GLU A 84 -9.12 -6.31 -17.45
N LEU A 85 -8.10 -5.73 -16.80
CA LEU A 85 -7.26 -4.70 -17.41
C LEU A 85 -6.42 -5.28 -18.56
N GLU A 86 -6.82 -4.98 -19.79
CA GLU A 86 -6.09 -5.39 -20.99
C GLU A 86 -5.28 -4.25 -21.62
N GLY A 87 -4.14 -4.61 -22.23
CA GLY A 87 -3.39 -3.75 -23.15
C GLY A 87 -2.93 -2.42 -22.54
N GLY A 88 -3.28 -1.30 -23.20
CA GLY A 88 -2.89 0.04 -22.81
C GLY A 88 -3.42 0.49 -21.45
N ASP A 89 -4.58 -0.02 -21.03
CA ASP A 89 -5.23 0.36 -19.76
C ASP A 89 -4.47 -0.17 -18.57
N ARG A 90 -3.94 -1.40 -18.71
CA ARG A 90 -3.04 -2.00 -17.72
C ARG A 90 -1.78 -1.17 -17.55
N ILE A 91 -1.16 -0.77 -18.66
CA ILE A 91 0.05 0.06 -18.63
C ILE A 91 -0.25 1.42 -17.97
N ALA A 92 -1.38 2.04 -18.33
CA ALA A 92 -1.79 3.32 -17.77
C ALA A 92 -2.04 3.23 -16.26
N PHE A 93 -2.72 2.17 -15.82
CA PHE A 93 -3.00 1.91 -14.41
C PHE A 93 -1.70 1.70 -13.61
N TRP A 94 -0.79 0.86 -14.08
CA TRP A 94 0.49 0.63 -13.40
C TRP A 94 1.39 1.86 -13.39
N GLY A 95 1.37 2.67 -14.45
CA GLY A 95 2.03 3.97 -14.48
C GLY A 95 1.49 4.90 -13.39
N ALA A 96 0.16 5.00 -13.27
CA ALA A 96 -0.49 5.79 -12.22
C ALA A 96 -0.20 5.24 -10.81
N THR A 97 -0.22 3.92 -10.61
CA THR A 97 0.18 3.28 -9.34
C THR A 97 1.61 3.65 -8.97
N LEU A 98 2.54 3.67 -9.93
CA LEU A 98 3.92 4.06 -9.69
C LEU A 98 4.02 5.52 -9.21
N VAL A 99 3.25 6.44 -9.80
CA VAL A 99 3.16 7.83 -9.32
C VAL A 99 2.60 7.91 -7.90
N VAL A 100 1.53 7.15 -7.61
CA VAL A 100 0.95 7.09 -6.26
C VAL A 100 1.99 6.61 -5.25
N LEU A 101 2.71 5.53 -5.54
CA LEU A 101 3.77 5.00 -4.69
C LEU A 101 4.92 6.00 -4.54
N SER A 102 5.29 6.70 -5.61
CA SER A 102 6.38 7.68 -5.55
C SER A 102 6.05 8.84 -4.63
N CYS A 103 4.77 9.20 -4.44
CA CYS A 103 4.35 10.27 -3.53
C CYS A 103 4.62 9.94 -2.04
N PHE A 104 4.78 8.65 -1.69
CA PHE A 104 5.17 8.19 -0.36
C PHE A 104 6.70 8.14 -0.15
N ILE A 105 7.47 8.49 -1.18
CA ILE A 105 8.93 8.58 -1.13
C ILE A 105 9.30 10.08 -1.08
N PRO A 106 10.46 10.48 -0.54
CA PRO A 106 10.92 11.85 -0.63
C PRO A 106 11.02 12.31 -2.09
N TRP A 107 10.53 13.52 -2.38
CA TRP A 107 10.63 14.19 -3.69
C TRP A 107 11.67 15.32 -3.71
N LYS A 108 11.94 15.93 -2.56
CA LYS A 108 12.90 17.02 -2.41
C LYS A 108 13.69 16.84 -1.13
N GLU A 109 15.00 16.99 -1.21
CA GLU A 109 15.90 17.07 -0.05
C GLU A 109 16.31 18.54 0.10
N THR A 110 16.33 19.07 1.33
CA THR A 110 16.71 20.47 1.60
C THR A 110 17.70 20.53 2.75
N ALA A 111 18.72 21.38 2.62
CA ALA A 111 19.81 21.46 3.59
C ALA A 111 19.37 21.93 4.99
N ALA A 112 18.29 22.73 5.08
CA ALA A 112 17.77 23.26 6.34
C ALA A 112 16.73 22.35 7.01
N ASP A 113 15.83 21.76 6.23
CA ASP A 113 14.62 21.10 6.74
C ASP A 113 14.59 19.58 6.50
N GLY A 114 15.57 19.01 5.78
CA GLY A 114 15.66 17.58 5.47
C GLY A 114 14.78 17.13 4.30
N ASP A 115 14.26 15.91 4.38
CA ASP A 115 13.53 15.22 3.31
C ASP A 115 12.04 15.58 3.30
N PHE A 116 11.56 16.12 2.19
CA PHE A 116 10.15 16.38 1.95
C PHE A 116 9.51 15.25 1.16
N LEU A 117 8.58 14.55 1.80
CA LEU A 117 7.67 13.59 1.16
C LEU A 117 6.85 14.26 0.05
N GLY A 118 6.64 13.53 -1.05
CA GLY A 118 5.80 13.98 -2.16
C GLY A 118 4.42 14.44 -1.70
N LEU A 119 3.78 13.67 -0.81
CA LEU A 119 2.43 13.95 -0.26
C LEU A 119 2.31 15.24 0.56
N ILE A 120 3.38 15.66 1.23
CA ILE A 120 3.37 16.86 2.10
C ILE A 120 3.80 18.10 1.29
N SER A 121 4.28 17.90 0.07
CA SER A 121 4.76 18.95 -0.83
C SER A 121 3.78 19.22 -1.97
N LEU A 122 4.23 19.93 -3.01
CA LEU A 122 3.48 20.08 -4.26
C LEU A 122 3.24 18.74 -4.99
N GLY A 123 3.92 17.64 -4.61
CA GLY A 123 3.65 16.29 -5.12
C GLY A 123 2.27 15.73 -4.78
N PHE A 124 1.52 16.36 -3.85
CA PHE A 124 0.13 16.03 -3.57
C PHE A 124 -0.79 16.20 -4.79
N ILE A 125 -0.53 17.19 -5.64
CA ILE A 125 -1.35 17.42 -6.84
C ILE A 125 -1.17 16.28 -7.84
N SER A 126 0.08 15.82 -8.05
CA SER A 126 0.33 14.63 -8.87
C SER A 126 -0.33 13.37 -8.29
N PHE A 127 -0.40 13.24 -6.96
CA PHE A 127 -1.12 12.14 -6.31
C PHE A 127 -2.62 12.17 -6.63
N LEU A 128 -3.28 13.34 -6.53
CA LEU A 128 -4.70 13.47 -6.84
C LEU A 128 -5.02 13.11 -8.29
N PHE A 129 -4.22 13.61 -9.23
CA PHE A 129 -4.42 13.30 -10.65
C PHE A 129 -4.08 11.85 -10.99
N ALA A 130 -3.09 11.23 -10.32
CA ALA A 130 -2.80 9.81 -10.48
C ALA A 130 -3.96 8.93 -9.99
N ILE A 131 -4.57 9.25 -8.84
CA ILE A 131 -5.79 8.57 -8.36
C ILE A 131 -6.93 8.77 -9.36
N ALA A 132 -7.14 10.00 -9.84
CA ALA A 132 -8.17 10.28 -10.83
C ALA A 132 -7.97 9.43 -12.10
N THR A 133 -6.72 9.31 -12.60
CA THR A 133 -6.38 8.40 -13.71
C THR A 133 -6.77 6.96 -13.40
N MET A 134 -6.46 6.42 -12.22
CA MET A 134 -6.85 5.06 -11.82
C MET A 134 -8.38 4.89 -11.77
N VAL A 135 -9.10 5.89 -11.26
CA VAL A 135 -10.57 5.88 -11.20
C VAL A 135 -11.18 5.90 -12.60
N PHE A 136 -10.70 6.74 -13.52
CA PHE A 136 -11.21 6.78 -14.89
C PHE A 136 -10.91 5.49 -15.66
N VAL A 137 -9.75 4.88 -15.46
CA VAL A 137 -9.45 3.54 -15.99
C VAL A 137 -10.43 2.52 -15.39
N GLY A 138 -10.71 2.61 -14.09
CA GLY A 138 -11.62 1.71 -13.41
C GLY A 138 -13.07 1.79 -13.89
N LEU A 139 -13.59 3.01 -14.03
CA LEU A 139 -14.92 3.29 -14.56
C LEU A 139 -15.09 2.76 -15.98
N ARG A 140 -14.03 2.86 -16.80
CA ARG A 140 -14.02 2.35 -18.17
C ARG A 140 -13.93 0.83 -18.24
N ALA A 141 -13.06 0.21 -17.45
CA ALA A 141 -12.90 -1.24 -17.41
C ALA A 141 -14.20 -1.93 -16.97
N ARG A 142 -14.91 -1.37 -15.99
CA ARG A 142 -16.19 -1.89 -15.50
C ARG A 142 -17.40 -1.45 -16.33
N GLN A 143 -17.19 -0.70 -17.43
CA GLN A 143 -18.24 -0.14 -18.28
C GLN A 143 -19.36 0.55 -17.48
N VAL A 144 -19.03 1.22 -16.38
CA VAL A 144 -20.03 1.80 -15.46
C VAL A 144 -20.89 2.87 -16.14
N MET A 145 -20.33 3.54 -17.15
CA MET A 145 -20.96 4.64 -17.89
C MET A 145 -21.25 4.25 -19.34
N THR A 146 -22.01 3.16 -19.56
CA THR A 146 -22.46 2.77 -20.92
C THR A 146 -23.33 3.83 -21.61
N TRP A 147 -23.92 4.74 -20.85
CA TRP A 147 -24.79 5.83 -21.33
C TRP A 147 -24.01 7.06 -21.81
N VAL A 148 -22.71 7.14 -21.52
CA VAL A 148 -21.86 8.29 -21.85
C VAL A 148 -20.92 7.90 -22.99
N ASN A 149 -20.56 8.87 -23.84
CA ASN A 149 -19.59 8.65 -24.91
C ASN A 149 -18.29 8.04 -24.33
N PRO A 150 -17.83 6.88 -24.82
CA PRO A 150 -16.64 6.19 -24.30
C PRO A 150 -15.35 7.04 -24.42
N MET A 151 -15.34 8.05 -25.30
CA MET A 151 -14.22 8.99 -25.41
C MET A 151 -14.07 9.93 -24.20
N LEU A 152 -15.15 10.16 -23.43
CA LEU A 152 -15.13 11.10 -22.31
C LEU A 152 -14.23 10.63 -21.14
N PRO A 153 -14.39 9.39 -20.59
CA PRO A 153 -13.48 8.90 -19.55
C PRO A 153 -12.04 8.73 -20.09
N TRP A 154 -11.87 8.38 -21.36
CA TRP A 154 -10.53 8.31 -21.98
C TRP A 154 -9.86 9.68 -22.06
N GLY A 155 -10.58 10.71 -22.52
CA GLY A 155 -10.08 12.08 -22.58
C GLY A 155 -9.76 12.63 -21.19
N ALA A 156 -10.62 12.37 -20.20
CA ALA A 156 -10.37 12.75 -18.81
C ALA A 156 -9.13 12.06 -18.23
N GLN A 157 -8.97 10.75 -18.47
CA GLN A 157 -7.78 9.99 -18.09
C GLN A 157 -6.51 10.63 -18.67
N MET A 158 -6.55 11.01 -19.96
CA MET A 158 -5.42 11.61 -20.65
C MET A 158 -5.05 12.99 -20.17
N VAL A 159 -6.05 13.85 -19.93
CA VAL A 159 -5.79 15.15 -19.33
C VAL A 159 -5.15 14.97 -17.96
N CYS A 160 -5.67 14.05 -17.13
CA CYS A 160 -5.11 13.78 -15.80
C CYS A 160 -3.66 13.27 -15.88
N SER A 161 -3.34 12.33 -16.78
CA SER A 161 -1.98 11.79 -16.91
C SER A 161 -0.99 12.83 -17.45
N VAL A 162 -1.40 13.65 -18.41
CA VAL A 162 -0.58 14.76 -18.92
C VAL A 162 -0.35 15.82 -17.84
N VAL A 163 -1.39 16.22 -17.12
CA VAL A 163 -1.27 17.17 -16.00
C VAL A 163 -0.34 16.62 -14.93
N THR A 164 -0.45 15.33 -14.59
CA THR A 164 0.44 14.65 -13.63
C THR A 164 1.90 14.74 -14.07
N LEU A 165 2.19 14.46 -15.35
CA LEU A 165 3.53 14.52 -15.90
C LEU A 165 4.09 15.95 -15.90
N VAL A 166 3.32 16.91 -16.43
CA VAL A 166 3.72 18.32 -16.48
C VAL A 166 3.97 18.85 -15.07
N TRP A 167 3.10 18.52 -14.11
CA TRP A 167 3.26 18.93 -12.73
C TRP A 167 4.51 18.36 -12.08
N SER A 168 4.82 17.09 -12.35
CA SER A 168 6.06 16.44 -11.88
C SER A 168 7.32 17.11 -12.46
N LEU A 169 7.27 17.58 -13.71
CA LEU A 169 8.36 18.36 -14.33
C LEU A 169 8.49 19.77 -13.73
N VAL A 170 7.37 20.44 -13.45
CA VAL A 170 7.36 21.73 -12.75
C VAL A 170 7.98 21.57 -11.36
N PHE A 171 7.62 20.50 -10.65
CA PHE A 171 8.21 20.19 -9.34
C PHE A 171 9.72 20.03 -9.45
N LEU A 172 10.21 19.21 -10.39
CA LEU A 172 11.63 19.00 -10.63
C LEU A 172 12.39 20.32 -10.81
N LYS A 173 11.80 21.26 -11.56
CA LYS A 173 12.38 22.59 -11.76
C LYS A 173 12.36 23.42 -10.48
N LEU A 174 11.28 23.38 -9.71
CA LEU A 174 11.15 24.15 -8.45
C LEU A 174 12.02 23.60 -7.33
N SER A 175 12.23 22.28 -7.28
CA SER A 175 13.10 21.63 -6.29
C SER A 175 14.59 21.80 -6.60
N SER A 176 14.93 22.22 -7.82
CA SER A 176 16.30 22.48 -8.24
C SER A 176 16.69 23.92 -7.85
N ASP A 177 16.95 24.14 -6.57
CA ASP A 177 17.51 25.39 -6.08
C ASP A 177 19.02 25.21 -5.84
N THR A 178 19.80 25.73 -6.79
CA THR A 178 21.27 25.66 -6.78
C THR A 178 21.90 26.77 -5.94
N THR A 179 21.12 27.54 -5.17
CA THR A 179 21.69 28.48 -4.21
C THR A 179 22.55 27.71 -3.22
N LEU A 180 23.78 28.21 -3.03
CA LEU A 180 24.79 27.58 -2.20
C LEU A 180 24.62 28.08 -0.76
N VAL A 181 24.33 27.17 0.16
CA VAL A 181 24.13 27.46 1.58
C VAL A 181 25.29 26.86 2.38
N PRO A 182 25.82 27.53 3.42
CA PRO A 182 26.87 26.97 4.26
C PRO A 182 26.42 25.67 4.93
N SER A 183 27.18 24.58 4.76
CA SER A 183 26.79 23.29 5.35
C SER A 183 26.97 23.27 6.89
N PRO A 184 26.09 22.60 7.66
CA PRO A 184 26.22 22.50 9.11
C PRO A 184 27.42 21.66 9.61
N LEU A 185 28.05 20.87 8.72
CA LEU A 185 29.11 19.89 9.06
C LEU A 185 30.51 20.26 8.52
N GLY A 186 30.70 21.48 8.02
CA GLY A 186 32.01 21.93 7.56
C GLY A 186 31.95 23.12 6.61
N ASN A 187 33.14 23.65 6.26
CA ASN A 187 33.32 24.74 5.31
C ASN A 187 33.17 24.26 3.85
N SER A 188 32.05 23.60 3.56
CA SER A 188 31.61 23.22 2.23
C SER A 188 30.24 23.83 1.97
N GLU A 189 30.06 24.36 0.77
CA GLU A 189 28.78 24.88 0.31
C GLU A 189 27.94 23.71 -0.20
N MET A 190 26.72 23.55 0.32
CA MET A 190 25.74 22.56 -0.17
C MET A 190 24.66 23.28 -0.99
N MET A 191 24.14 22.61 -2.02
CA MET A 191 22.93 23.06 -2.70
C MET A 191 21.77 23.13 -1.71
N ASN A 192 21.02 24.23 -1.75
CA ASN A 192 19.89 24.48 -0.88
C ASN A 192 18.83 23.37 -0.99
N SER A 193 18.52 22.94 -2.22
CA SER A 193 17.67 21.77 -2.42
C SER A 193 18.00 20.98 -3.68
N SER A 194 17.84 19.67 -3.59
CA SER A 194 18.02 18.72 -4.70
C SER A 194 16.77 17.87 -4.90
N PRO A 195 16.38 17.58 -6.15
CA PRO A 195 15.33 16.60 -6.42
C PRO A 195 15.79 15.19 -6.04
N SER A 196 14.92 14.42 -5.40
CA SER A 196 15.22 13.05 -4.98
C SER A 196 14.49 11.99 -5.81
N ILE A 197 14.77 10.72 -5.52
CA ILE A 197 14.31 9.55 -6.30
C ILE A 197 12.79 9.53 -6.54
N GLY A 198 11.97 10.00 -5.58
CA GLY A 198 10.52 10.03 -5.70
C GLY A 198 10.03 10.91 -6.85
N CYS A 199 10.69 12.03 -7.12
CA CYS A 199 10.36 12.91 -8.23
C CYS A 199 10.62 12.23 -9.58
N PHE A 200 11.75 11.52 -9.72
CA PHE A 200 12.07 10.79 -10.95
C PHE A 200 11.12 9.62 -11.19
N LEU A 201 10.75 8.89 -10.14
CA LEU A 201 9.72 7.86 -10.22
C LEU A 201 8.36 8.44 -10.62
N GLY A 202 7.97 9.60 -10.07
CA GLY A 202 6.75 10.30 -10.48
C GLY A 202 6.74 10.66 -11.97
N ILE A 203 7.87 11.18 -12.50
CA ILE A 203 8.01 11.48 -13.93
C ILE A 203 7.92 10.19 -14.76
N LEU A 204 8.65 9.14 -14.39
CA LEU A 204 8.62 7.86 -15.09
C LEU A 204 7.21 7.26 -15.12
N GLY A 205 6.52 7.24 -13.98
CA GLY A 205 5.14 6.79 -13.87
C GLY A 205 4.19 7.62 -14.74
N GLY A 206 4.36 8.95 -14.77
CA GLY A 206 3.61 9.85 -15.64
C GLY A 206 3.82 9.56 -17.13
N VAL A 207 5.07 9.32 -17.56
CA VAL A 207 5.38 8.94 -18.95
C VAL A 207 4.72 7.60 -19.31
N ILE A 208 4.85 6.58 -18.44
CA ILE A 208 4.21 5.28 -18.63
C ILE A 208 2.68 5.43 -18.71
N ALA A 209 2.09 6.26 -17.86
CA ALA A 209 0.65 6.51 -17.84
C ALA A 209 0.14 7.14 -19.14
N VAL A 210 0.87 8.12 -19.68
CA VAL A 210 0.57 8.75 -20.97
C VAL A 210 0.72 7.75 -22.11
N LEU A 211 1.81 6.99 -22.16
CA LEU A 211 2.04 5.97 -23.19
C LEU A 211 0.94 4.89 -23.17
N GLY A 212 0.57 4.40 -22.00
CA GLY A 212 -0.51 3.43 -21.84
C GLY A 212 -1.85 3.97 -22.34
N GLY A 213 -2.15 5.23 -22.02
CA GLY A 213 -3.34 5.91 -22.56
C GLY A 213 -3.32 6.00 -24.09
N LEU A 214 -2.17 6.32 -24.69
CA LEU A 214 -2.04 6.52 -26.15
C LEU A 214 -2.22 5.18 -26.89
N MET A 215 -1.65 4.12 -26.33
CA MET A 215 -1.88 2.75 -26.83
C MET A 215 -3.35 2.34 -26.72
N GLY A 216 -4.04 2.78 -25.65
CA GLY A 216 -5.47 2.56 -25.49
C GLY A 216 -6.32 3.22 -26.58
N LEU A 217 -5.93 4.42 -27.05
CA LEU A 217 -6.62 5.09 -28.16
C LEU A 217 -6.50 4.30 -29.47
N LYS A 218 -5.28 3.84 -29.78
CA LYS A 218 -5.01 3.12 -31.03
C LYS A 218 -5.90 1.88 -31.17
N ARG A 219 -6.15 1.16 -30.06
CA ARG A 219 -7.03 -0.02 -30.02
C ARG A 219 -8.52 0.32 -30.22
N GLN A 220 -8.97 1.54 -29.94
CA GLN A 220 -10.36 1.94 -30.16
C GLN A 220 -10.65 2.42 -31.60
N GLN A 221 -9.62 2.68 -32.39
CA GLN A 221 -9.76 3.09 -33.79
C GLN A 221 -9.73 1.92 -34.78
N GLU A 222 -9.29 0.74 -34.34
CA GLU A 222 -9.34 -0.53 -35.08
C GLU A 222 -10.68 -1.25 -34.83
#